data_AF-A0A537FUH1-F1
#
_entry.id   AF-A0A537FUH1-F1
#
_cell.length_a   1.000
_cell.length_b   1.000
_cell.length_c   1.000
_cell.angle_alpha   90.00
_cell.angle_beta   90.00
_cell.angle_gamma   90.00
#
_symmetry.space_group_name_H-M   'P 1'
#
loop_
_entity.id
_entity.type
_entity.pdbx_description
1 polymer ?
#
loop_
_entity_poly.entity_id
_entity_poly.type
_entity_poly.pdbx_seq_one_letter_code
_entity_poly.pdbx_strand_id
1 'polypeptide(L)'
;MPDESPTDEIQDDSNQALNIFPGNWTIRNDQMFRAFDLSFSQNWNPSNFPWDQLDPKNFDQRERIAQAYWMAKLAFFEKSGIGAFGFGMVRAAELNLEDPTKKMLASITYDECRHDEVCRRACSKLCPNFPYAYKP
;
A
#
# COMPACT_ATOMS: atom_id res chain seq x y z
N MET A 1 -33.46 -38.46 -5.15
CA MET A 1 -32.98 -37.58 -4.08
C MET A 1 -32.45 -36.33 -4.75
N PRO A 2 -33.04 -35.15 -4.55
CA PRO A 2 -32.42 -33.92 -5.05
C PRO A 2 -31.16 -33.62 -4.24
N ASP A 3 -30.11 -33.23 -4.96
CA ASP A 3 -28.81 -32.78 -4.46
C ASP A 3 -28.96 -31.36 -3.92
N GLU A 4 -29.06 -31.22 -2.60
CA GLU A 4 -28.99 -29.93 -1.92
C GLU A 4 -27.52 -29.55 -1.78
N SER A 5 -26.98 -28.88 -2.81
CA SER A 5 -25.73 -28.13 -2.68
C SER A 5 -25.87 -27.13 -1.51
N PRO A 6 -24.90 -27.03 -0.58
CA PRO A 6 -24.99 -26.09 0.52
C PRO A 6 -25.06 -24.68 -0.06
N THR A 7 -26.14 -23.97 0.22
CA THR A 7 -26.19 -22.52 0.03
C THR A 7 -25.12 -21.91 0.92
N ASP A 8 -24.12 -21.26 0.32
CA ASP A 8 -23.15 -20.43 1.03
C ASP A 8 -23.92 -19.30 1.73
N GLU A 9 -24.37 -19.56 2.96
CA GLU A 9 -24.90 -18.52 3.83
C GLU A 9 -23.77 -17.52 4.08
N ILE A 10 -23.90 -16.33 3.50
CA ILE A 10 -23.05 -15.19 3.83
C ILE A 10 -23.32 -14.88 5.30
N GLN A 11 -22.39 -15.30 6.15
CA GLN A 11 -22.44 -15.09 7.58
C GLN A 11 -22.42 -13.58 7.84
N ASP A 12 -23.53 -13.05 8.39
CA ASP A 12 -23.64 -11.64 8.79
C ASP A 12 -22.79 -11.40 10.05
N ASP A 13 -21.53 -11.04 9.85
CA ASP A 13 -20.54 -10.78 10.91
C ASP A 13 -20.73 -9.41 11.59
N SER A 14 -21.83 -8.67 11.31
CA SER A 14 -22.06 -7.32 11.84
C SER A 14 -22.23 -7.24 13.37
N ASN A 15 -22.40 -8.39 14.05
CA ASN A 15 -22.54 -8.49 15.50
C ASN A 15 -21.37 -9.26 16.17
N GLN A 16 -20.26 -9.44 15.47
CA GLN A 16 -19.10 -10.15 16.01
C GLN A 16 -18.33 -9.25 17.00
N ALA A 17 -18.19 -9.71 18.24
CA ALA A 17 -17.36 -9.04 19.23
C ALA A 17 -15.91 -8.94 18.73
N LEU A 18 -15.30 -7.76 18.82
CA LEU A 18 -13.92 -7.55 18.40
C LEU A 18 -13.00 -8.45 19.22
N ASN A 19 -12.31 -9.38 18.55
CA ASN A 19 -11.45 -10.35 19.21
C ASN A 19 -10.43 -10.92 18.22
N ILE A 20 -9.15 -10.69 18.50
CA ILE A 20 -8.05 -11.21 17.68
C ILE A 20 -7.76 -12.71 17.95
N PHE A 21 -8.41 -13.31 18.96
CA PHE A 21 -8.16 -14.68 19.42
C PHE A 21 -9.38 -15.62 19.27
N PRO A 22 -9.16 -16.93 19.05
CA PRO A 22 -7.88 -17.50 18.63
C PRO A 22 -7.49 -16.97 17.25
N GLY A 23 -6.18 -16.83 17.01
CA GLY A 23 -5.70 -16.55 15.66
C GLY A 23 -6.13 -17.68 14.73
N ASN A 24 -6.65 -17.33 13.55
CA ASN A 24 -7.14 -18.31 12.58
C ASN A 24 -6.18 -18.45 11.39
N TRP A 25 -6.24 -19.60 10.75
CA TRP A 25 -5.48 -19.96 9.54
C TRP A 25 -6.43 -20.17 8.36
N THR A 26 -7.65 -19.66 8.49
CA THR A 26 -8.73 -19.88 7.55
C THR A 26 -8.36 -19.23 6.22
N ILE A 27 -8.65 -19.91 5.11
CA ILE A 27 -8.49 -19.38 3.76
C ILE A 27 -9.87 -19.43 3.11
N ARG A 28 -10.52 -18.27 3.04
CA ARG A 28 -11.81 -18.10 2.33
C ARG A 28 -11.62 -17.57 0.90
N ASN A 29 -10.53 -16.85 0.67
CA ASN A 29 -10.20 -16.26 -0.62
C ASN A 29 -8.73 -16.52 -0.95
N ASP A 30 -8.48 -17.37 -1.94
CA ASP A 30 -7.14 -17.74 -2.38
C ASP A 30 -6.45 -16.63 -3.20
N GLN A 31 -7.22 -15.76 -3.87
CA GLN A 31 -6.69 -14.65 -4.65
C GLN A 31 -5.89 -13.67 -3.77
N MET A 32 -6.35 -13.41 -2.55
CA MET A 32 -5.63 -12.54 -1.61
C MET A 32 -4.31 -13.17 -1.17
N PHE A 33 -4.27 -14.50 -1.02
CA PHE A 33 -3.04 -15.21 -0.72
C PHE A 33 -2.06 -15.19 -1.89
N ARG A 34 -2.57 -15.34 -3.13
CA ARG A 34 -1.76 -15.20 -4.35
C ARG A 34 -1.20 -13.79 -4.51
N ALA A 35 -1.97 -12.75 -4.18
CA ALA A 35 -1.49 -11.37 -4.20
C ALA A 35 -0.37 -11.16 -3.16
N PHE A 36 -0.55 -11.70 -1.95
CA PHE A 36 0.50 -11.70 -0.93
C PHE A 36 1.77 -12.43 -1.40
N ASP A 37 1.65 -13.63 -1.97
CA ASP A 37 2.78 -14.39 -2.47
C ASP A 37 3.51 -13.66 -3.63
N LEU A 38 2.73 -13.09 -4.55
CA LEU A 38 3.26 -12.29 -5.66
C LEU A 38 4.07 -11.08 -5.17
N SER A 39 3.68 -10.47 -4.05
CA SER A 39 4.36 -9.31 -3.47
C SER A 39 5.84 -9.55 -3.16
N PHE A 40 6.24 -10.79 -2.83
CA PHE A 40 7.64 -11.15 -2.59
C PHE A 40 8.45 -11.14 -3.89
N SER A 41 7.89 -11.70 -4.96
CA SER A 41 8.55 -11.74 -6.28
C SER A 41 8.64 -10.37 -6.94
N GLN A 42 7.67 -9.50 -6.66
CA GLN A 42 7.62 -8.13 -7.14
C GLN A 42 8.30 -7.15 -6.18
N ASN A 43 9.00 -7.65 -5.16
CA ASN A 43 9.62 -6.81 -4.15
C ASN A 43 10.76 -5.98 -4.74
N TRP A 44 10.79 -4.69 -4.41
CA TRP A 44 11.79 -3.72 -4.85
C TRP A 44 12.21 -2.81 -3.68
N ASN A 45 13.38 -2.17 -3.78
CA ASN A 45 13.87 -1.27 -2.75
C ASN A 45 14.17 0.11 -3.37
N PRO A 46 13.43 1.17 -2.99
CA PRO A 46 13.69 2.54 -3.47
C PRO A 46 15.15 2.97 -3.31
N SER A 47 15.85 2.47 -2.29
CA SER A 47 17.24 2.84 -2.02
C SER A 47 18.23 2.34 -3.05
N ASN A 48 17.86 1.32 -3.83
CA ASN A 48 18.72 0.72 -4.85
C ASN A 48 18.54 1.35 -6.24
N PHE A 49 17.62 2.31 -6.40
CA PHE A 49 17.41 2.96 -7.68
C PHE A 49 18.61 3.85 -8.06
N PRO A 50 18.91 4.03 -9.36
CA PRO A 50 20.01 4.86 -9.83
C PRO A 50 19.64 6.35 -9.73
N TRP A 51 19.47 6.83 -8.50
CA TRP A 51 19.02 8.20 -8.22
C TRP A 51 19.97 9.25 -8.77
N ASP A 52 21.24 8.93 -8.99
CA ASP A 52 22.24 9.76 -9.66
C ASP A 52 21.88 10.09 -11.10
N GLN A 53 21.15 9.22 -11.80
CA GLN A 53 20.69 9.47 -13.18
C GLN A 53 19.56 10.50 -13.27
N LEU A 54 18.83 10.76 -12.18
CA LEU A 54 17.86 11.84 -12.08
C LEU A 54 18.58 13.17 -11.79
N ASP A 55 19.33 13.71 -12.77
CA ASP A 55 20.07 14.97 -12.61
C ASP A 55 19.17 16.18 -12.91
N PRO A 56 18.90 17.08 -11.93
CA PRO A 56 18.13 18.30 -12.16
C PRO A 56 18.71 19.22 -13.23
N LYS A 57 20.02 19.15 -13.53
CA LYS A 57 20.66 19.98 -14.56
C LYS A 57 20.19 19.66 -15.97
N ASN A 58 19.58 18.49 -16.17
CA ASN A 58 19.03 18.07 -17.47
C ASN A 58 17.66 18.68 -17.77
N PHE A 59 17.11 19.47 -16.86
CA PHE A 59 15.76 20.02 -16.95
C PHE A 59 15.77 21.53 -16.70
N ASP A 60 14.90 22.26 -17.39
CA ASP A 60 14.67 23.66 -17.05
C ASP A 60 13.93 23.81 -15.71
N GLN A 61 13.80 25.04 -15.22
CA GLN A 61 13.14 25.28 -13.93
C GLN A 61 11.67 24.84 -13.92
N ARG A 62 10.92 25.06 -15.00
CA ARG A 62 9.49 24.73 -15.07
C ARG A 62 9.28 23.24 -15.12
N GLU A 63 10.11 22.52 -15.87
CA GLU A 63 10.10 21.07 -15.96
C GLU A 63 10.36 20.42 -14.59
N ARG A 64 11.34 20.93 -13.83
CA ARG A 64 11.63 20.45 -12.48
C ARG A 64 10.47 20.67 -11.53
N ILE A 65 9.88 21.87 -11.54
CA ILE A 65 8.74 22.21 -10.70
C ILE A 65 7.53 21.34 -11.06
N ALA A 66 7.25 21.14 -12.35
CA ALA A 66 6.12 20.33 -12.80
C ALA A 66 6.26 18.87 -12.35
N GLN A 67 7.45 18.29 -12.52
CA GLN A 67 7.74 16.93 -12.07
C GLN A 67 7.68 16.82 -10.54
N ALA A 68 8.26 17.77 -9.81
CA ALA A 68 8.21 17.78 -8.34
C ALA A 68 6.78 17.94 -7.81
N TYR A 69 5.97 18.79 -8.43
CA TYR A 69 4.54 18.92 -8.12
C TYR A 69 3.80 17.60 -8.30
N TRP A 70 4.03 16.92 -9.44
CA TRP A 70 3.42 15.62 -9.70
C TRP A 70 3.83 14.59 -8.66
N MET A 71 5.12 14.49 -8.35
CA MET A 71 5.64 13.58 -7.33
C MET A 71 5.12 13.91 -5.93
N ALA A 72 5.00 15.19 -5.56
CA ALA A 72 4.42 15.59 -4.28
C ALA A 72 2.93 15.23 -4.18
N LYS A 73 2.18 15.39 -5.29
CA LYS A 73 0.79 14.96 -5.36
C LYS A 73 0.65 13.45 -5.18
N LEU A 74 1.48 12.65 -5.86
CA LEU A 74 1.50 11.20 -5.67
C LEU A 74 1.86 10.83 -4.23
N ALA A 75 2.92 11.42 -3.66
CA ALA A 75 3.32 11.17 -2.27
C ALA A 75 2.18 11.39 -1.27
N PHE A 76 1.30 12.36 -1.51
CA PHE A 76 0.11 12.58 -0.68
C PHE A 76 -0.87 11.39 -0.74
N PHE A 77 -1.12 10.84 -1.94
CA PHE A 77 -1.96 9.66 -2.11
C PHE A 77 -1.32 8.42 -1.45
N GLU A 78 -0.05 8.14 -1.72
CA GLU A 78 0.65 6.99 -1.12
C GLU A 78 0.66 7.08 0.41
N LYS A 79 0.90 8.29 0.96
CA LYS A 79 0.84 8.53 2.40
C LYS A 79 -0.53 8.24 3.00
N SER A 80 -1.61 8.53 2.26
CA SER A 80 -2.96 8.17 2.66
C SER A 80 -3.20 6.66 2.60
N GLY A 81 -2.63 5.96 1.61
CA GLY A 81 -2.67 4.51 1.47
C GLY A 81 -2.04 3.79 2.66
N ILE A 82 -0.84 4.23 3.11
CA ILE A 82 -0.19 3.69 4.32
C ILE A 82 -1.16 3.69 5.52
N GLY A 83 -1.84 4.82 5.75
CA GLY A 83 -2.81 4.95 6.83
C GLY A 83 -4.06 4.09 6.63
N ALA A 84 -4.63 4.11 5.42
CA ALA A 84 -5.86 3.41 5.09
C ALA A 84 -5.70 1.88 5.16
N PHE A 85 -4.68 1.33 4.51
CA PHE A 85 -4.44 -0.11 4.48
C PHE A 85 -3.88 -0.63 5.81
N GLY A 86 -3.03 0.17 6.48
CA GLY A 86 -2.54 -0.16 7.82
C GLY A 86 -3.69 -0.23 8.84
N PHE A 87 -4.62 0.73 8.79
CA PHE A 87 -5.83 0.67 9.59
C PHE A 87 -6.75 -0.49 9.19
N GLY A 88 -6.90 -0.75 7.89
CA GLY A 88 -7.63 -1.89 7.36
C GLY A 88 -7.10 -3.22 7.91
N MET A 89 -5.78 -3.39 7.99
CA MET A 89 -5.14 -4.58 8.56
C MET A 89 -5.49 -4.75 10.05
N VAL A 90 -5.46 -3.67 10.82
CA VAL A 90 -5.87 -3.69 12.25
C VAL A 90 -7.34 -4.10 12.36
N ARG A 91 -8.23 -3.48 11.57
CA ARG A 91 -9.65 -3.82 11.55
C ARG A 91 -9.89 -5.28 11.15
N ALA A 92 -9.16 -5.78 10.16
CA ALA A 92 -9.24 -7.17 9.75
C ALA A 92 -8.80 -8.13 10.87
N ALA A 93 -7.80 -7.75 11.67
CA ALA A 93 -7.42 -8.50 12.85
C ALA A 93 -8.50 -8.49 13.93
N GLU A 94 -9.04 -7.30 14.26
CA GLU A 94 -10.07 -7.13 15.29
C GLU A 94 -11.38 -7.86 14.96
N LEU A 95 -11.75 -7.93 13.68
CA LEU A 95 -12.89 -8.70 13.17
C LEU A 95 -12.59 -10.19 12.99
N ASN A 96 -11.39 -10.63 13.38
CA ASN A 96 -10.90 -12.00 13.18
C ASN A 96 -11.09 -12.54 11.74
N LEU A 97 -10.92 -11.68 10.73
CA LEU A 97 -11.02 -12.09 9.33
C LEU A 97 -9.99 -13.17 9.00
N GLU A 98 -10.14 -13.81 7.84
CA GLU A 98 -9.22 -14.81 7.35
C GLU A 98 -7.77 -14.31 7.22
N ASP A 99 -6.83 -15.23 7.38
CA ASP A 99 -5.39 -14.96 7.35
C ASP A 99 -4.91 -14.30 6.03
N PRO A 100 -5.38 -14.70 4.82
CA PRO A 100 -5.02 -14.04 3.56
C PRO A 100 -5.32 -12.54 3.52
N THR A 101 -6.43 -12.09 4.11
CA THR A 101 -6.83 -10.67 4.10
C THR A 101 -5.83 -9.82 4.89
N LYS A 102 -5.44 -10.29 6.08
CA LYS A 102 -4.46 -9.59 6.92
C LYS A 102 -3.10 -9.52 6.23
N LYS A 103 -2.66 -10.62 5.63
CA LYS A 103 -1.39 -10.72 4.89
C LYS A 103 -1.37 -9.81 3.65
N MET A 104 -2.43 -9.82 2.85
CA MET A 104 -2.55 -8.95 1.68
C MET A 104 -2.50 -7.47 2.10
N LEU A 105 -3.30 -7.06 3.10
CA LEU A 105 -3.30 -5.67 3.59
C LEU A 105 -1.92 -5.26 4.13
N ALA A 106 -1.21 -6.16 4.82
CA ALA A 106 0.16 -5.91 5.25
C ALA A 106 1.11 -5.67 4.07
N SER A 107 1.03 -6.50 3.02
CA SER A 107 1.86 -6.33 1.82
C SER A 107 1.57 -5.04 1.06
N ILE A 108 0.30 -4.64 0.93
CA ILE A 108 -0.09 -3.37 0.32
C ILE A 108 0.46 -2.21 1.14
N THR A 109 0.24 -2.22 2.47
CA THR A 109 0.77 -1.18 3.37
C THR A 109 2.28 -1.01 3.25
N TYR A 110 3.01 -2.12 3.08
CA TYR A 110 4.45 -2.09 2.86
C TYR A 110 4.81 -1.47 1.51
N ASP A 111 4.07 -1.77 0.44
CA ASP A 111 4.31 -1.20 -0.89
C ASP A 111 4.06 0.31 -0.94
N GLU A 112 2.99 0.78 -0.29
CA GLU A 112 2.65 2.20 -0.15
C GLU A 112 3.78 2.99 0.53
N CYS A 113 4.46 2.40 1.53
CA CYS A 113 5.66 3.01 2.14
C CYS A 113 6.79 3.25 1.12
N ARG A 114 6.95 2.35 0.15
CA ARG A 114 8.01 2.44 -0.85
C ARG A 114 7.65 3.41 -1.98
N HIS A 115 6.40 3.40 -2.44
CA HIS A 115 5.93 4.39 -3.41
C HIS A 115 6.06 5.81 -2.85
N ASP A 116 5.66 6.02 -1.59
CA ASP A 116 5.84 7.28 -0.88
C ASP A 116 7.31 7.71 -0.85
N GLU A 117 8.23 6.79 -0.55
CA GLU A 117 9.67 7.06 -0.55
C GLU A 117 10.19 7.45 -1.94
N VAL A 118 9.78 6.76 -3.01
CA VAL A 118 10.15 7.12 -4.39
C VAL A 118 9.67 8.52 -4.72
N CYS A 119 8.41 8.83 -4.44
CA CYS A 119 7.81 10.12 -4.72
C CYS A 119 8.55 11.24 -3.98
N ARG A 120 8.83 11.06 -2.68
CA ARG A 120 9.56 12.07 -1.88
C ARG A 120 11.01 12.25 -2.33
N ARG A 121 11.73 11.17 -2.67
CA ARG A 121 13.11 11.26 -3.17
C ARG A 121 13.18 11.96 -4.51
N ALA A 122 12.31 11.59 -5.45
CA ALA A 122 12.23 12.24 -6.76
C ALA A 122 11.92 13.74 -6.61
N CYS A 123 10.91 14.07 -5.80
CA CYS A 123 10.53 15.45 -5.49
C CYS A 123 11.70 16.25 -4.89
N SER A 124 12.34 15.71 -3.84
CA SER A 124 13.44 16.37 -3.14
C SER A 124 14.67 16.58 -4.04
N LYS A 125 14.93 15.65 -4.96
CA LYS A 125 16.06 15.76 -5.89
C LYS A 125 15.82 16.81 -6.97
N LEU A 126 14.63 16.82 -7.57
CA LEU A 126 14.25 17.77 -8.61
C LEU A 126 14.08 19.20 -8.06
N CYS A 127 13.49 19.31 -6.87
CA CYS A 127 13.07 20.57 -6.29
C CYS A 127 13.25 20.53 -4.76
N PRO A 128 14.46 20.86 -4.26
CA PRO A 128 14.76 20.80 -2.84
C PRO A 128 13.76 21.62 -2.01
N ASN A 129 13.35 21.06 -0.86
CA ASN A 129 12.38 21.64 0.08
C ASN A 129 10.93 21.77 -0.43
N PHE A 130 10.60 21.28 -1.62
CA PHE A 130 9.22 21.20 -2.08
C PHE A 130 8.43 20.12 -1.29
N PRO A 131 7.15 20.33 -0.95
CA PRO A 131 6.33 21.52 -1.22
C PRO A 131 6.41 22.60 -0.12
N TYR A 132 6.90 22.27 1.08
CA TYR A 132 6.66 23.12 2.27
C TYR A 132 7.60 24.32 2.42
N ALA A 133 8.82 24.25 1.91
CA ALA A 133 9.85 25.28 2.06
C ALA A 133 10.61 25.57 0.75
N TYR A 134 9.96 25.33 -0.39
CA TYR A 134 10.51 25.61 -1.70
C TYR A 134 10.74 27.12 -1.90
N LYS A 135 11.86 27.47 -2.55
CA LYS A 135 12.20 28.82 -2.98
C LYS A 135 12.51 28.80 -4.49
N PRO A 136 11.75 29.53 -5.32
CA PRO A 136 12.00 29.62 -6.76
C PRO A 136 13.36 30.23 -7.13
#